data_AF-A0A822MUS0-F1
#
_entry.id   AF-A0A822MUS0-F1
#
_cell.length_a   1.000
_cell.length_b   1.000
_cell.length_c   1.000
_cell.angle_alpha   90.00
_cell.angle_beta   90.00
_cell.angle_gamma   90.00
#
_symmetry.space_group_name_H-M   'P 1'
#
loop_
_entity.id
_entity.type
_entity.pdbx_description
1 polymer ?
#
loop_
_entity_poly.entity_id
_entity_poly.type
_entity_poly.pdbx_seq_one_letter_code
_entity_poly.pdbx_strand_id
1 'polypeptide(L)' 'MRAFVPLILSFIPNYAPYVEQGFNALQRIPNPYWFVVGAVVVDTLGMRAMVRYLLEFYVSRWKGR' A
#
# COMPACT_ATOMS: atom_id res chain seq x y z
N MET A 1 -6.21 5.74 13.05
CA MET A 1 -6.95 4.53 13.45
C MET A 1 -7.88 3.93 12.39
N ARG A 2 -8.34 4.64 11.35
CA ARG A 2 -9.32 4.09 10.37
C ARG A 2 -8.76 3.11 9.33
N ALA A 3 -7.46 3.16 9.03
CA ALA A 3 -6.82 2.27 8.05
C ALA A 3 -6.65 0.81 8.54
N PHE A 4 -6.70 0.58 9.86
CA PHE A 4 -6.50 -0.75 10.45
C PHE A 4 -7.80 -1.55 10.61
N VAL A 5 -8.96 -0.93 10.44
CA VAL A 5 -10.27 -1.60 10.59
C VAL A 5 -10.43 -2.79 9.63
N PRO A 6 -10.21 -2.66 8.30
CA PRO A 6 -10.29 -3.82 7.40
C PRO A 6 -9.24 -4.89 7.70
N LEU A 7 -8.05 -4.49 8.16
CA LEU A 7 -7.00 -5.41 8.59
C LEU A 7 -7.46 -6.24 9.80
N ILE A 8 -8.03 -5.60 10.83
CA ILE A 8 -8.57 -6.28 12.02
C ILE A 8 -9.78 -7.16 11.64
N LEU A 9 -10.66 -6.70 10.75
CA LEU A 9 -11.82 -7.46 10.29
C LEU A 9 -11.42 -8.73 9.53
N SER A 10 -10.25 -8.77 8.88
CA SER A 10 -9.73 -9.99 8.24
C SER A 10 -9.39 -11.12 9.22
N PHE A 11 -9.22 -10.81 10.51
CA PHE A 11 -8.98 -11.81 11.57
C PHE A 11 -10.27 -12.29 12.25
N ILE A 12 -11.45 -11.77 11.88
CA ILE A 12 -12.75 -12.19 12.42
C ILE A 12 -13.50 -13.01 11.35
N PRO A 13 -13.70 -14.32 11.53
CA PRO A 13 -14.27 -15.20 10.51
C PRO A 13 -15.63 -14.73 9.96
N ASN A 14 -16.48 -14.18 10.82
CA ASN A 14 -17.82 -13.71 10.46
C ASN A 14 -17.81 -12.52 9.48
N TYR A 15 -16.68 -11.80 9.37
CA TYR A 15 -16.52 -10.66 8.48
C TYR A 15 -15.79 -10.99 7.17
N ALA A 16 -15.36 -12.24 6.98
CA ALA A 16 -14.71 -12.69 5.75
C ALA A 16 -15.46 -12.28 4.46
N PRO A 17 -16.82 -12.36 4.38
CA PRO A 17 -17.54 -11.97 3.16
C PRO A 17 -17.41 -10.47 2.84
N TYR A 18 -17.35 -9.60 3.86
CA TYR A 18 -17.23 -8.16 3.69
C TYR A 18 -15.82 -7.77 3.24
N VAL A 19 -14.81 -8.46 3.79
CA VAL A 19 -13.42 -8.28 3.40
C VAL A 19 -13.22 -8.70 1.94
N GLU A 20 -13.78 -9.84 1.54
CA GLU A 20 -13.73 -10.34 0.16
C GLU A 20 -14.42 -9.39 -0.84
N GLN A 21 -15.59 -8.85 -0.48
CA GLN A 21 -16.27 -7.82 -1.30
C GLN A 21 -15.41 -6.57 -1.46
N GLY A 22 -14.72 -6.14 -0.39
CA GLY A 22 -13.76 -5.03 -0.44
C GLY A 22 -12.62 -5.32 -1.42
N PHE A 23 -11.99 -6.49 -1.34
CA PHE A 23 -10.93 -6.89 -2.26
C PHE A 23 -11.41 -7.00 -3.71
N ASN A 24 -12.62 -7.51 -3.96
CA ASN A 24 -13.21 -7.55 -5.29
C ASN A 24 -13.49 -6.14 -5.86
N ALA A 25 -13.85 -5.17 -5.02
CA ALA A 25 -13.98 -3.78 -5.44
C ALA A 25 -12.62 -3.16 -5.82
N LEU A 26 -11.55 -3.51 -5.10
CA LEU A 26 -10.18 -3.04 -5.39
C LEU A 26 -9.67 -3.52 -6.76
N GLN A 27 -10.12 -4.68 -7.27
CA GLN A 27 -9.74 -5.17 -8.60
C GLN A 27 -10.18 -4.24 -9.74
N ARG A 28 -11.19 -3.39 -9.52
CA ARG A 28 -11.70 -2.45 -10.53
C ARG A 28 -10.95 -1.11 -10.52
N ILE A 29 -9.99 -0.93 -9.62
CA ILE A 29 -9.26 0.33 -9.49
C ILE A 29 -8.25 0.49 -10.64
N PRO A 30 -8.27 1.62 -11.36
CA PRO A 30 -7.30 1.89 -12.42
C PRO A 30 -5.85 1.93 -11.88
N ASN A 31 -4.90 1.39 -12.66
CA ASN A 31 -3.47 1.31 -12.31
C ASN A 31 -2.85 2.58 -11.68
N PRO A 32 -3.16 3.82 -12.12
CA PRO A 32 -2.59 5.03 -11.52
C PRO A 32 -2.88 5.20 -10.02
N TYR A 33 -4.05 4.74 -9.55
CA TYR A 33 -4.45 4.90 -8.15
C TYR A 33 -3.69 3.97 -7.21
N TRP A 34 -3.13 2.87 -7.70
CA TRP A 34 -2.29 1.97 -6.89
C TRP A 34 -1.01 2.67 -6.41
N PHE A 35 -0.47 3.63 -7.17
CA PHE A 35 0.66 4.44 -6.71
C PHE A 35 0.28 5.32 -5.52
N VAL A 36 -0.95 5.85 -5.50
CA VAL A 36 -1.47 6.66 -4.39
C VAL A 36 -1.66 5.79 -3.15
N VAL A 37 -2.23 4.58 -3.30
CA VAL A 37 -2.36 3.61 -2.21
C VAL A 37 -0.99 3.24 -1.65
N GLY A 38 -0.01 2.96 -2.52
CA GLY A 38 1.37 2.69 -2.10
C GLY A 38 2.00 3.85 -1.34
N ALA A 39 1.80 5.10 -1.79
CA ALA A 39 2.30 6.29 -1.11
C ALA A 39 1.68 6.46 0.29
N VAL A 40 0.37 6.20 0.43
CA VAL A 40 -0.32 6.23 1.74
C VAL A 40 0.22 5.15 2.67
N VAL A 41 0.48 3.94 2.17
CA VAL A 41 1.08 2.86 2.99
C VAL A 41 2.48 3.23 3.47
N VAL A 42 3.32 3.80 2.58
CA VAL A 42 4.65 4.28 2.95
C VAL A 42 4.59 5.36 4.03
N ASP A 43 3.67 6.31 3.89
CA ASP A 43 3.52 7.43 4.83
C ASP A 43 2.98 6.96 6.19
N THR A 44 1.97 6.08 6.19
CA THR A 44 1.36 5.54 7.41
C THR A 44 2.27 4.60 8.20
N LEU A 45 3.12 3.83 7.52
CA LEU A 45 4.11 2.95 8.16
C LEU A 45 5.42 3.67 8.50
N GLY A 46 5.56 4.95 8.19
CA GLY A 46 6.77 5.73 8.48
C GLY A 46 7.99 5.32 7.64
N MET A 47 7.79 4.60 6.53
CA MET A 47 8.87 4.10 5.65
C MET A 47 9.46 5.18 4.73
N ARG A 48 9.20 6.46 5.02
CA ARG A 48 9.63 7.61 4.22
C ARG A 48 11.16 7.65 4.02
N ALA A 49 11.92 7.29 5.06
CA ALA A 49 13.38 7.19 5.00
C ALA A 49 13.86 6.03 4.10
N MET A 50 13.18 4.89 4.14
CA MET A 50 13.49 3.73 3.30
C MET A 50 13.26 4.03 1.82
N VAL A 51 12.15 4.73 1.51
CA VAL A 51 11.85 5.14 0.13
C VAL A 51 12.87 6.14 -0.39
N ARG A 52 13.31 7.09 0.43
CA ARG A 52 14.38 8.01 0.07
C ARG A 52 15.68 7.26 -0.28
N TYR A 53 16.08 6.29 0.55
CA TYR A 53 17.29 5.50 0.31
C TYR A 53 17.19 4.66 -0.98
N LEU A 54 16.03 4.05 -1.23
CA LEU A 54 15.77 3.32 -2.48
C LEU A 54 15.87 4.21 -3.71
N LEU A 55 15.32 5.43 -3.65
CA LEU A 55 15.42 6.41 -4.73
C LEU A 55 16.86 6.86 -4.95
N GLU A 56 17.60 7.17 -3.88
CA GLU A 56 19.02 7.54 -3.94
C GLU A 56 19.87 6.42 -4.55
N PHE A 57 19.62 5.16 -4.18
CA PHE A 57 20.26 3.99 -4.78
C PHE A 57 19.96 3.84 -6.27
N TYR A 58 18.69 4.00 -6.67
CA TYR A 58 18.28 3.86 -8.07
C TYR A 58 18.86 4.98 -8.96
N VAL A 59 18.86 6.22 -8.46
CA VAL A 59 19.46 7.39 -9.13
C VAL A 59 20.97 7.21 -9.25
N SER A 60 21.65 6.76 -8.19
CA SER A 60 23.08 6.44 -8.22
C SER A 60 23.43 5.40 -9.29
N ARG A 61 22.64 4.33 -9.38
CA ARG A 61 22.81 3.28 -10.38
C ARG A 61 22.59 3.76 -11.82
N TRP A 62 21.68 4.70 -12.02
CA TRP A 62 21.46 5.33 -13.34
C TRP A 62 22.55 6.32 -13.72
N LYS A 63 23.08 7.07 -12.74
CA LYS A 63 24.12 8.09 -12.95
C LYS A 63 25.52 7.48 -13.14
N GLY A 64 25.72 6.22 -12.76
CA GLY A 64 26.94 5.45 -12.99
C GLY A 64 27.05 4.76 -14.35
N ARG A 65 26.11 5.01 -15.29
CA ARG A 65 26.21 4.65 -16.71
C ARG A 65 26.47 5.90 -17.55
#